data_AF-A0A520A1G7-F1
#
_entry.id   AF-A0A520A1G7-F1
#
_cell.length_a   1.000
_cell.length_b   1.000
_cell.length_c   1.000
_cell.angle_alpha   90.00
_cell.angle_beta   90.00
_cell.angle_gamma   90.00
#
_symmetry.space_group_name_H-M   'P 1'
#
loop_
_entity.id
_entity.type
_entity.pdbx_description
1 polymer ?
#
loop_
_entity_poly.entity_id
_entity_poly.type
_entity_poly.pdbx_seq_one_letter_code
_entity_poly.pdbx_strand_id
1 'polypeptide(L)'
;EEQAISLIGTDIYHKLIKGYTEKQWGRAATELPAFIIKRLPVRYTYDNNYFDDKYQGIPIGGYNKLTQGLLEGIKVELGVDYFSDREHWNSLADQIVFTGNIDQYYDYQFGKLEYRSLRFEHTTYDQENYQGNAVINYTEKHIPYTRTIEHKHFEFGTQPKTVVTKEYPEEWTPEKEAYYPVNDAKNTELYNKYKELSKQESKVIFGGRLAEYKYYDMHQIIGSALKKVKDHFSE
;
A
#
# COMPACT_ATOMS: atom_id res chain seq x y z
N GLU A 1 -14.06 -7.77 14.12
CA GLU A 1 -13.86 -8.54 15.36
C GLU A 1 -14.35 -9.97 15.23
N GLU A 2 -15.65 -10.18 14.98
CA GLU A 2 -16.29 -11.51 14.86
C GLU A 2 -15.55 -12.48 13.94
N GLN A 3 -15.15 -12.02 12.74
CA GLN A 3 -14.40 -12.82 11.77
C GLN A 3 -13.04 -13.29 12.29
N ALA A 4 -12.35 -12.51 13.13
CA ALA A 4 -11.08 -12.91 13.69
C ALA A 4 -11.32 -13.99 14.76
N ILE A 5 -12.25 -13.71 15.69
CA ILE A 5 -12.56 -14.63 16.79
C ILE A 5 -13.02 -15.99 16.25
N SER A 6 -13.81 -16.04 15.18
CA SER A 6 -14.25 -17.31 14.58
C SER A 6 -13.10 -18.13 13.96
N LEU A 7 -11.99 -17.49 13.57
CA LEU A 7 -10.85 -18.15 12.95
C LEU A 7 -9.78 -18.58 13.97
N ILE A 8 -9.49 -17.75 14.97
CA ILE A 8 -8.32 -17.93 15.86
C ILE A 8 -8.68 -17.91 17.36
N GLY A 9 -9.95 -17.80 17.71
CA GLY A 9 -10.42 -17.70 19.09
C GLY A 9 -10.13 -16.35 19.75
N THR A 10 -10.63 -16.19 20.98
CA THR A 10 -10.58 -14.92 21.73
C THR A 10 -9.16 -14.56 22.17
N ASP A 11 -8.40 -15.53 22.66
CA ASP A 11 -7.09 -15.26 23.27
C ASP A 11 -6.08 -14.73 22.25
N ILE A 12 -6.01 -15.39 21.08
CA ILE A 12 -5.12 -14.97 20.00
C ILE A 12 -5.60 -13.62 19.43
N TYR A 13 -6.92 -13.45 19.28
CA TYR A 13 -7.50 -12.18 18.85
C TYR A 13 -7.08 -11.02 19.75
N HIS A 14 -7.25 -11.14 21.07
CA HIS A 14 -6.92 -10.08 22.01
C HIS A 14 -5.42 -9.81 22.11
N LYS A 15 -4.57 -10.85 22.03
CA LYS A 15 -3.11 -10.70 22.13
C LYS A 15 -2.47 -10.17 20.86
N LEU A 16 -2.89 -10.67 19.69
CA LEU A 16 -2.15 -10.45 18.45
C LEU A 16 -2.87 -9.53 17.45
N ILE A 17 -4.20 -9.44 17.50
CA ILE A 17 -4.98 -8.80 16.42
C ILE A 17 -5.62 -7.48 16.86
N LYS A 18 -6.34 -7.46 17.99
CA LYS A 18 -7.22 -6.35 18.37
C LYS A 18 -6.45 -5.03 18.46
N GLY A 19 -5.42 -4.97 19.30
CA GLY A 19 -4.66 -3.74 19.51
C GLY A 19 -3.91 -3.27 18.26
N TYR A 20 -3.32 -4.20 17.49
CA TYR A 20 -2.67 -3.88 16.22
C TYR A 20 -3.66 -3.27 15.21
N THR A 21 -4.82 -3.91 15.05
CA THR A 21 -5.85 -3.50 14.09
C THR A 21 -6.43 -2.13 14.44
N GLU A 22 -6.77 -1.91 15.70
CA GLU A 22 -7.29 -0.62 16.16
C GLU A 22 -6.27 0.52 15.99
N LYS A 23 -4.98 0.25 16.23
CA LYS A 23 -3.91 1.24 15.95
C LYS A 23 -3.80 1.55 14.47
N GLN A 24 -3.67 0.52 13.63
CA GLN A 24 -3.48 0.67 12.19
C GLN A 24 -4.61 1.50 11.55
N TRP A 25 -5.86 1.24 11.95
CA TRP A 25 -7.04 1.82 11.32
C TRP A 25 -7.63 3.02 12.06
N GLY A 26 -7.20 3.28 13.31
CA GLY A 26 -7.75 4.35 14.14
C GLY A 26 -9.22 4.17 14.52
N ARG A 27 -9.77 2.96 14.35
CA ARG A 27 -11.19 2.63 14.53
C ARG A 27 -11.35 1.38 15.37
N ALA A 28 -12.51 1.19 16.00
CA ALA A 28 -12.80 -0.01 16.75
C ALA A 28 -12.83 -1.23 15.82
N ALA A 29 -12.28 -2.37 16.25
CA ALA A 29 -12.26 -3.59 15.43
C ALA A 29 -13.66 -4.14 15.09
N THR A 30 -14.69 -3.71 15.83
CA THR A 30 -16.11 -3.99 15.59
C THR A 30 -16.70 -3.19 14.44
N GLU A 31 -16.09 -2.07 14.08
CA GLU A 31 -16.55 -1.17 13.00
C GLU A 31 -15.82 -1.43 11.68
N LEU A 32 -14.83 -2.32 11.70
CA LEU A 32 -13.99 -2.63 10.54
C LEU A 32 -14.57 -3.79 9.72
N PRO A 33 -14.56 -3.69 8.38
CA PRO A 33 -15.00 -4.77 7.52
C PRO A 33 -14.25 -6.10 7.74
N ALA A 34 -14.96 -7.21 7.67
CA ALA A 34 -14.42 -8.55 7.93
C ALA A 34 -13.25 -8.94 6.99
N PHE A 35 -13.23 -8.45 5.75
CA PHE A 35 -12.20 -8.83 4.77
C PHE A 35 -10.78 -8.37 5.16
N ILE A 36 -10.64 -7.36 6.04
CA ILE A 36 -9.33 -6.88 6.52
C ILE A 36 -8.55 -8.00 7.22
N ILE A 37 -9.26 -8.92 7.89
CA ILE A 37 -8.67 -10.05 8.63
C ILE A 37 -8.56 -11.31 7.78
N LYS A 38 -9.39 -11.48 6.73
CA LYS A 38 -9.41 -12.70 5.89
C LYS A 38 -8.08 -13.03 5.22
N ARG A 39 -7.16 -12.07 5.12
CA ARG A 39 -5.83 -12.24 4.55
C ARG A 39 -4.84 -12.98 5.44
N LEU A 40 -5.12 -13.17 6.74
CA LEU A 40 -4.19 -13.83 7.66
C LEU A 40 -4.41 -15.35 7.62
N PRO A 41 -3.45 -16.14 7.11
CA PRO A 41 -3.58 -17.58 7.10
C PRO A 41 -3.51 -18.13 8.54
N VAL A 42 -4.36 -19.13 8.82
CA VAL A 42 -4.26 -19.94 10.05
C VAL A 42 -3.70 -21.30 9.63
N ARG A 43 -2.47 -21.59 10.06
CA ARG A 43 -1.77 -22.84 9.72
C ARG A 43 -1.72 -23.78 10.92
N TYR A 44 -1.93 -25.06 10.67
CA TYR A 44 -1.77 -26.14 11.64
C TYR A 44 -0.45 -26.90 11.41
N THR A 45 0.56 -26.19 10.91
CA THR A 45 1.90 -26.68 10.58
C THR A 45 2.95 -25.75 11.20
N TYR A 46 4.19 -26.23 11.35
CA TYR A 46 5.32 -25.42 11.80
C TYR A 46 5.95 -24.66 10.64
N ASP A 47 5.19 -23.70 10.12
CA ASP A 47 5.62 -22.84 9.02
C ASP A 47 5.37 -21.38 9.37
N ASN A 48 6.46 -20.63 9.48
CA ASN A 48 6.45 -19.22 9.83
C ASN A 48 6.52 -18.30 8.60
N ASN A 49 6.42 -18.85 7.38
CA ASN A 49 6.43 -18.06 6.17
C ASN A 49 5.24 -17.09 6.15
N TYR A 50 5.49 -15.80 5.95
CA TYR A 50 4.42 -14.80 5.99
C TYR A 50 3.47 -14.91 4.79
N PHE A 51 3.95 -15.41 3.65
CA PHE A 51 3.17 -15.58 2.43
C PHE A 51 3.15 -17.05 1.98
N ASP A 52 2.07 -17.46 1.32
CA ASP A 52 1.93 -18.79 0.71
C ASP A 52 2.35 -18.82 -0.78
N ASP A 53 2.83 -17.70 -1.32
CA ASP A 53 3.22 -17.58 -2.72
C ASP A 53 4.41 -18.47 -3.08
N LYS A 54 4.37 -19.05 -4.29
CA LYS A 54 5.42 -19.94 -4.82
C LYS A 54 6.78 -19.23 -4.98
N TYR A 55 6.75 -17.94 -5.36
CA TYR A 55 7.96 -17.15 -5.61
C TYR A 55 7.98 -15.98 -4.64
N GLN A 56 9.03 -15.91 -3.82
CA GLN A 56 9.21 -14.87 -2.80
C GLN A 56 10.66 -14.42 -2.82
N GLY A 57 10.90 -13.13 -2.63
CA GLY A 57 12.25 -12.59 -2.61
C GLY A 57 12.27 -11.06 -2.58
N ILE A 58 13.47 -10.53 -2.39
CA ILE A 58 13.77 -9.09 -2.46
C ILE A 58 14.76 -8.88 -3.62
N PRO A 59 14.58 -7.83 -4.45
CA PRO A 59 15.54 -7.53 -5.50
C PRO A 59 16.95 -7.26 -4.95
N ILE A 60 17.94 -7.97 -5.48
CA ILE A 60 19.34 -7.75 -5.08
C ILE A 60 19.77 -6.35 -5.48
N GLY A 61 20.23 -5.57 -4.51
CA GLY A 61 20.61 -4.17 -4.64
C GLY A 61 19.44 -3.19 -4.61
N GLY A 62 18.22 -3.64 -4.27
CA GLY A 62 17.06 -2.80 -4.00
C GLY A 62 16.10 -2.60 -5.18
N TYR A 63 14.87 -2.19 -4.85
CA TYR A 63 13.81 -1.92 -5.83
C TYR A 63 14.15 -0.77 -6.79
N ASN A 64 15.01 0.15 -6.39
CA ASN A 64 15.49 1.23 -7.26
C ASN A 64 16.23 0.70 -8.50
N LYS A 65 17.03 -0.36 -8.39
CA LYS A 65 17.69 -0.97 -9.56
C LYS A 65 16.68 -1.58 -10.53
N LEU A 66 15.65 -2.24 -9.99
CA LEU A 66 14.55 -2.78 -10.80
C LEU A 66 13.84 -1.66 -11.56
N THR A 67 13.45 -0.59 -10.86
CA THR A 67 12.77 0.55 -11.47
C THR A 67 13.65 1.27 -12.49
N GLN A 68 14.96 1.41 -12.23
CA GLN A 68 15.91 1.99 -13.19
C GLN A 68 15.99 1.17 -14.48
N GLY A 69 16.05 -0.16 -14.39
CA GLY A 69 16.04 -1.01 -15.58
C GLY A 69 14.71 -0.96 -16.36
N LEU A 70 13.57 -0.89 -15.65
CA LEU A 70 12.26 -0.76 -16.29
C LEU A 70 12.06 0.59 -17.01
N LEU A 71 12.76 1.64 -16.56
CA LEU A 71 12.67 3.00 -17.12
C LEU A 71 13.84 3.35 -18.05
N GLU A 72 14.73 2.40 -18.34
CA GLU A 72 15.88 2.63 -19.21
C GLU A 72 15.42 3.04 -20.62
N GLY A 73 15.96 4.14 -21.14
CA GLY A 73 15.58 4.70 -22.44
C GLY A 73 14.25 5.47 -22.46
N ILE A 74 13.55 5.58 -21.33
CA ILE A 74 12.29 6.34 -21.19
C ILE A 74 12.59 7.73 -20.61
N LYS A 75 11.99 8.79 -21.17
CA LYS A 75 12.09 10.14 -20.61
C LYS A 75 11.29 10.19 -19.29
N VAL A 76 11.96 10.57 -18.20
CA VAL A 76 11.36 10.69 -16.86
C VAL A 76 11.58 12.10 -16.33
N GLU A 77 10.51 12.73 -15.85
CA GLU A 77 10.54 14.01 -15.15
C GLU A 77 10.08 13.81 -13.71
N LEU A 78 10.88 14.31 -12.74
CA LEU A 78 10.62 14.19 -11.31
C LEU A 78 10.28 15.56 -10.71
N GLY A 79 9.55 15.57 -9.60
CA GLY A 79 9.16 16.83 -8.93
C GLY A 79 8.11 17.63 -9.72
N VAL A 80 7.39 16.97 -10.63
CA VAL A 80 6.35 17.57 -11.47
C VAL A 80 4.99 17.02 -11.03
N ASP A 81 4.05 17.92 -10.73
CA ASP A 81 2.65 17.56 -10.52
C ASP A 81 1.88 17.69 -11.85
N TYR A 82 1.28 16.59 -12.31
CA TYR A 82 0.44 16.55 -13.50
C TYR A 82 -0.69 17.58 -13.46
N PHE A 83 -1.26 17.87 -12.28
CA PHE A 83 -2.36 18.83 -12.15
C PHE A 83 -1.92 20.29 -12.23
N SER A 84 -0.63 20.58 -12.07
CA SER A 84 -0.12 21.96 -12.14
C SER A 84 -0.22 22.57 -13.54
N ASP A 85 -0.16 21.74 -14.59
CA ASP A 85 -0.35 22.16 -15.99
C ASP A 85 -0.91 20.99 -16.82
N ARG A 86 -2.13 20.57 -16.47
CA ARG A 86 -2.77 19.40 -17.09
C ARG A 86 -2.97 19.55 -18.59
N GLU A 87 -3.25 20.75 -19.07
CA GLU A 87 -3.43 21.02 -20.50
C GLU A 87 -2.13 20.78 -21.28
N HIS A 88 -1.00 21.27 -20.77
CA HIS A 88 0.31 21.01 -21.36
C HIS A 88 0.59 19.50 -21.45
N TRP A 89 0.47 18.77 -20.34
CA TRP A 89 0.77 17.33 -20.32
C TRP A 89 -0.15 16.53 -21.25
N ASN A 90 -1.44 16.88 -21.30
CA ASN A 90 -2.39 16.25 -22.21
C ASN A 90 -2.06 16.49 -23.68
N SER A 91 -1.41 17.60 -24.01
CA SER A 91 -1.01 17.91 -25.39
C SER A 91 0.17 17.08 -25.90
N LEU A 92 0.95 16.47 -24.99
CA LEU A 92 2.17 15.73 -25.34
C LEU A 92 1.93 14.26 -25.73
N ALA A 93 0.71 13.73 -25.50
CA ALA A 93 0.43 12.31 -25.73
C ALA A 93 -0.99 12.08 -26.26
N ASP A 94 -1.14 11.08 -27.12
CA ASP A 94 -2.46 10.64 -27.62
C ASP A 94 -3.27 9.88 -26.55
N GLN A 95 -2.57 9.23 -25.62
CA GLN A 95 -3.11 8.44 -24.52
C GLN A 95 -2.35 8.72 -23.23
N ILE A 96 -3.09 8.81 -22.12
CA ILE A 96 -2.55 9.11 -20.79
C ILE A 96 -2.79 7.90 -19.90
N VAL A 97 -1.75 7.43 -19.21
CA VAL A 97 -1.90 6.47 -18.12
C VAL A 97 -1.88 7.24 -16.81
N PHE A 98 -3.03 7.30 -16.13
CA PHE A 98 -3.16 8.01 -14.87
C PHE A 98 -3.19 7.03 -13.70
N THR A 99 -2.21 7.16 -12.80
CA THR A 99 -2.05 6.30 -11.61
C THR A 99 -2.19 7.01 -10.27
N GLY A 100 -2.57 8.29 -10.29
CA GLY A 100 -2.81 9.09 -9.10
C GLY A 100 -4.22 8.90 -8.52
N ASN A 101 -4.59 9.77 -7.59
CA ASN A 101 -5.90 9.75 -6.93
C ASN A 101 -7.03 10.06 -7.92
N ILE A 102 -7.97 9.12 -8.10
CA ILE A 102 -9.08 9.27 -9.06
C ILE A 102 -10.04 10.41 -8.66
N ASP A 103 -10.28 10.60 -7.37
CA ASP A 103 -11.10 11.69 -6.85
C ASP A 103 -10.45 13.06 -7.11
N GLN A 104 -9.13 13.17 -6.95
CA GLN A 104 -8.37 14.37 -7.30
C GLN A 104 -8.42 14.66 -8.81
N TYR A 105 -8.36 13.63 -9.66
CA TYR A 105 -8.46 13.79 -11.11
C TYR A 105 -9.75 14.49 -11.56
N TYR A 106 -10.80 14.34 -10.78
CA TYR A 106 -12.13 14.93 -10.98
C TYR A 106 -12.42 16.09 -10.02
N ASP A 107 -11.37 16.77 -9.54
CA ASP A 107 -11.44 17.95 -8.65
C ASP A 107 -12.27 17.72 -7.38
N TYR A 108 -12.30 16.47 -6.91
CA TYR A 108 -13.08 16.03 -5.76
C TYR A 108 -14.58 16.36 -5.87
N GLN A 109 -15.16 16.40 -7.08
CA GLN A 109 -16.53 16.84 -7.32
C GLN A 109 -17.62 16.08 -6.53
N PHE A 110 -17.36 14.83 -6.12
CA PHE A 110 -18.25 14.03 -5.27
C PHE A 110 -17.78 13.94 -3.81
N GLY A 111 -16.67 14.57 -3.46
CA GLY A 111 -15.98 14.46 -2.18
C GLY A 111 -14.68 13.65 -2.27
N LYS A 112 -13.93 13.63 -1.17
CA LYS A 112 -12.62 12.95 -1.08
C LYS A 112 -12.77 11.50 -0.63
N LEU A 113 -12.07 10.59 -1.30
CA LEU A 113 -11.92 9.21 -0.86
C LEU A 113 -11.05 9.15 0.39
N GLU A 114 -11.44 8.33 1.36
CA GLU A 114 -10.72 8.22 2.63
C GLU A 114 -9.60 7.20 2.56
N TYR A 115 -8.45 7.55 3.15
CA TYR A 115 -7.31 6.65 3.26
C TYR A 115 -6.79 6.63 4.68
N ARG A 116 -5.96 5.63 4.98
CA ARG A 116 -4.97 5.69 6.06
C ARG A 116 -3.65 6.13 5.47
N SER A 117 -2.93 6.94 6.24
CA SER A 117 -1.55 7.33 5.97
C SER A 117 -0.60 6.62 6.94
N LEU A 118 0.69 6.72 6.67
CA LEU A 118 1.78 6.28 7.53
C LEU A 118 2.80 7.40 7.64
N ARG A 119 3.37 7.55 8.84
CA ARG A 119 4.56 8.35 9.09
C ARG A 119 5.70 7.44 9.52
N PHE A 120 6.87 7.70 8.98
CA PHE A 120 8.07 6.89 9.26
C PHE A 120 9.10 7.72 10.00
N GLU A 121 9.65 7.16 11.06
CA GLU A 121 10.80 7.74 11.78
C GLU A 121 11.99 6.79 11.62
N HIS A 122 13.08 7.31 11.07
CA HIS A 122 14.32 6.56 10.84
C HIS A 122 15.33 6.88 11.94
N THR A 123 15.99 5.85 12.47
CA THR A 123 17.09 6.02 13.42
C THR A 123 18.24 5.10 13.02
N THR A 124 19.45 5.65 12.98
CA THR A 124 20.68 4.87 12.82
C THR A 124 21.23 4.55 14.19
N TYR A 125 21.53 3.28 14.44
CA TYR A 125 22.15 2.82 15.68
C TYR A 125 23.59 2.37 15.41
N ASP A 126 24.49 2.72 16.33
CA ASP A 126 25.90 2.31 16.33
C ASP A 126 26.06 0.88 16.86
N GLN A 127 25.31 -0.05 16.27
CA GLN A 127 25.37 -1.49 16.54
C GLN A 127 25.01 -2.29 15.29
N GLU A 128 25.50 -3.52 15.21
CA GLU A 128 25.32 -4.38 14.03
C GLU A 128 23.88 -4.89 13.89
N ASN A 129 23.20 -5.15 15.00
CA ASN A 129 21.90 -5.79 15.02
C ASN A 129 21.03 -5.17 16.13
N TYR A 130 19.85 -4.65 15.78
CA TYR A 130 18.93 -4.02 16.73
C TYR A 130 17.85 -4.98 17.25
N GLN A 131 17.21 -5.74 16.36
CA GLN A 131 16.07 -6.60 16.71
C GLN A 131 16.15 -8.01 16.13
N GLY A 132 17.12 -8.30 15.27
CA GLY A 132 17.39 -9.64 14.75
C GLY A 132 16.37 -10.17 13.75
N ASN A 133 15.47 -9.31 13.26
CA ASN A 133 14.47 -9.66 12.26
C ASN A 133 14.10 -8.44 11.42
N ALA A 134 13.74 -8.66 10.15
CA ALA A 134 13.42 -7.55 9.24
C ALA A 134 12.24 -6.71 9.72
N VAL A 135 11.19 -7.35 10.25
CA VAL A 135 9.98 -6.69 10.73
C VAL A 135 9.53 -7.30 12.06
N ILE A 136 9.26 -6.45 13.05
CA ILE A 136 8.60 -6.84 14.30
C ILE A 136 7.35 -5.98 14.50
N ASN A 137 6.21 -6.63 14.66
CA ASN A 137 4.94 -5.97 14.95
C ASN A 137 4.74 -5.80 16.45
N TYR A 138 4.18 -4.66 16.85
CA TYR A 138 3.80 -4.36 18.23
C TYR A 138 2.28 -4.34 18.30
N THR A 139 1.69 -5.32 18.95
CA THR A 139 0.23 -5.54 18.93
C THR A 139 -0.48 -4.80 20.06
N GLU A 140 0.27 -4.26 21.02
CA GLU A 140 -0.22 -3.55 22.17
C GLU A 140 -0.72 -2.15 21.80
N LYS A 141 -1.92 -1.80 22.27
CA LYS A 141 -2.57 -0.52 21.95
C LYS A 141 -1.81 0.71 22.45
N HIS A 142 -1.10 0.59 23.59
CA HIS A 142 -0.39 1.72 24.20
C HIS A 142 0.95 2.05 23.53
N ILE A 143 1.47 1.16 22.67
CA ILE A 143 2.68 1.41 21.88
C ILE A 143 2.28 2.18 20.61
N PRO A 144 2.78 3.40 20.37
CA PRO A 144 2.24 4.29 19.34
C PRO A 144 2.53 3.87 17.89
N TYR A 145 3.62 3.14 17.65
CA TYR A 145 3.95 2.59 16.33
C TYR A 145 3.37 1.18 16.15
N THR A 146 3.13 0.78 14.91
CA THR A 146 2.60 -0.54 14.53
C THR A 146 3.70 -1.58 14.40
N ARG A 147 4.86 -1.18 13.85
CA ARG A 147 6.01 -2.06 13.65
C ARG A 147 7.33 -1.31 13.66
N THR A 148 8.40 -2.07 13.89
CA THR A 148 9.78 -1.66 13.62
C THR A 148 10.35 -2.47 12.44
N ILE A 149 11.10 -1.79 11.57
CA ILE A 149 11.70 -2.37 10.38
C ILE A 149 13.21 -2.19 10.46
N GLU A 150 13.97 -3.28 10.55
CA GLU A 150 15.43 -3.27 10.49
C GLU A 150 15.88 -3.70 9.09
N HIS A 151 16.17 -2.71 8.24
CA HIS A 151 16.23 -2.88 6.78
C HIS A 151 17.29 -3.86 6.31
N LYS A 152 18.42 -3.94 7.01
CA LYS A 152 19.54 -4.80 6.60
C LYS A 152 19.17 -6.27 6.51
N HIS A 153 18.17 -6.73 7.26
CA HIS A 153 17.75 -8.13 7.24
C HIS A 153 17.01 -8.53 5.96
N PHE A 154 16.53 -7.58 5.14
CA PHE A 154 15.92 -7.90 3.85
C PHE A 154 16.92 -8.43 2.82
N GLU A 155 18.19 -8.04 2.94
CA GLU A 155 19.25 -8.42 2.00
C GLU A 155 20.50 -8.96 2.72
N PHE A 156 20.33 -9.47 3.94
CA PHE A 156 21.41 -10.05 4.76
C PHE A 156 22.65 -9.15 4.91
N GLY A 157 22.42 -7.83 5.07
CA GLY A 157 23.48 -6.84 5.18
C GLY A 157 24.39 -7.02 6.41
N THR A 158 25.69 -6.79 6.24
CA THR A 158 26.75 -7.00 7.24
C THR A 158 27.38 -5.70 7.76
N GLN A 159 26.72 -4.57 7.56
CA GLN A 159 27.26 -3.26 7.94
C GLN A 159 27.41 -3.15 9.48
N PRO A 160 28.42 -2.43 9.99
CA PRO A 160 28.67 -2.30 11.44
C PRO A 160 27.59 -1.51 12.19
N LYS A 161 26.79 -0.73 11.45
CA LYS A 161 25.65 0.05 11.95
C LYS A 161 24.35 -0.48 11.37
N THR A 162 23.23 -0.15 11.98
CA THR A 162 21.90 -0.55 11.48
C THR A 162 20.94 0.63 11.43
N VAL A 163 20.02 0.59 10.46
CA VAL A 163 18.94 1.57 10.30
C VAL A 163 17.64 0.90 10.66
N VAL A 164 16.91 1.50 11.60
CA VAL A 164 15.60 1.03 12.03
C VAL A 164 14.56 2.10 11.74
N THR A 165 13.45 1.69 11.14
CA THR A 165 12.27 2.54 10.96
C THR A 165 11.19 2.17 11.96
N LYS A 166 10.59 3.16 12.61
CA LYS A 166 9.29 3.02 13.28
C LYS A 166 8.17 3.51 12.35
N GLU A 167 7.13 2.71 12.19
CA GLU A 167 5.94 3.02 11.40
C GLU A 167 4.79 3.48 12.31
N TYR A 168 4.28 4.69 12.09
CA TYR A 168 3.14 5.24 12.83
C TYR A 168 1.93 5.37 11.90
N PRO A 169 0.78 4.79 12.26
CA PRO A 169 -0.44 4.93 11.49
C PRO A 169 -1.05 6.32 11.72
N GLU A 170 -1.54 6.96 10.66
CA GLU A 170 -2.15 8.28 10.73
C GLU A 170 -3.45 8.34 9.93
N GLU A 171 -4.37 9.23 10.33
CA GLU A 171 -5.42 9.63 9.40
C GLU A 171 -4.81 10.39 8.24
N TRP A 172 -5.31 10.08 7.04
CA TRP A 172 -4.89 10.73 5.82
C TRP A 172 -5.48 12.13 5.72
N THR A 173 -4.66 13.05 5.20
CA THR A 173 -5.08 14.36 4.71
C THR A 173 -4.48 14.55 3.31
N PRO A 174 -4.99 15.48 2.48
CA PRO A 174 -4.47 15.69 1.12
C PRO A 174 -2.97 15.97 1.03
N GLU A 175 -2.36 16.47 2.10
CA GLU A 175 -0.92 16.76 2.19
C GLU A 175 -0.08 15.53 2.54
N LYS A 176 -0.73 14.38 2.83
CA LYS A 176 -0.08 13.13 3.20
C LYS A 176 -0.22 12.10 2.08
N GLU A 177 0.71 11.17 2.06
CA GLU A 177 0.65 10.02 1.17
C GLU A 177 -0.52 9.10 1.52
N ALA A 178 -1.31 8.74 0.51
CA ALA A 178 -2.37 7.75 0.67
C ALA A 178 -1.73 6.35 0.71
N TYR A 179 -1.86 5.60 1.82
CA TYR A 179 -1.27 4.25 1.99
C TYR A 179 -2.26 3.08 2.00
N TYR A 180 -3.45 3.24 2.59
CA TYR A 180 -4.46 2.18 2.58
C TYR A 180 -5.85 2.75 2.31
N PRO A 181 -6.59 2.28 1.28
CA PRO A 181 -7.96 2.73 1.06
C PRO A 181 -8.86 2.27 2.22
N VAL A 182 -9.76 3.13 2.67
CA VAL A 182 -10.79 2.79 3.65
C VAL A 182 -11.97 2.19 2.91
N ASN A 183 -12.06 0.86 2.93
CA ASN A 183 -13.01 0.09 2.12
C ASN A 183 -14.32 -0.16 2.88
N ASP A 184 -15.02 0.91 3.25
CA ASP A 184 -16.37 0.86 3.81
C ASP A 184 -17.45 1.15 2.75
N ALA A 185 -18.72 1.07 3.14
CA ALA A 185 -19.85 1.29 2.23
C ALA A 185 -19.86 2.71 1.64
N LYS A 186 -19.55 3.72 2.45
CA LYS A 186 -19.51 5.14 2.06
C LYS A 186 -18.48 5.38 0.96
N ASN A 187 -17.24 4.94 1.18
CA ASN A 187 -16.15 5.11 0.23
C ASN A 187 -16.34 4.24 -1.02
N THR A 188 -16.95 3.05 -0.88
CA THR A 188 -17.31 2.21 -2.04
C THR A 188 -18.31 2.91 -2.95
N GLU A 189 -19.37 3.50 -2.38
CA GLU A 189 -20.36 4.26 -3.15
C GLU A 189 -19.72 5.48 -3.83
N LEU A 190 -18.88 6.23 -3.10
CA LEU A 190 -18.15 7.39 -3.63
C LEU A 190 -17.22 7.00 -4.79
N TYR A 191 -16.40 5.97 -4.61
CA TYR A 191 -15.50 5.47 -5.65
C TYR A 191 -16.27 5.03 -6.90
N ASN A 192 -17.43 4.39 -6.75
CA ASN A 192 -18.24 3.97 -7.89
C ASN A 192 -18.69 5.16 -8.74
N LYS A 193 -19.00 6.32 -8.14
CA LYS A 193 -19.35 7.55 -8.88
C LYS A 193 -18.18 8.01 -9.75
N TYR A 194 -16.97 8.06 -9.20
CA TYR A 194 -15.76 8.39 -9.97
C TYR A 194 -15.42 7.35 -11.03
N LYS A 195 -15.64 6.07 -10.74
CA LYS A 195 -15.42 4.98 -11.68
C LYS A 195 -16.36 5.05 -12.89
N GLU A 196 -17.59 5.54 -12.73
CA GLU A 196 -18.47 5.76 -13.88
C GLU A 196 -18.01 6.93 -14.76
N LEU A 197 -17.43 7.99 -14.16
CA LEU A 197 -16.81 9.07 -14.94
C LEU A 197 -15.58 8.58 -15.70
N SER A 198 -14.74 7.76 -15.08
CA SER A 198 -13.50 7.26 -15.72
C SER A 198 -13.76 6.39 -16.94
N LYS A 199 -14.91 5.72 -17.03
CA LYS A 199 -15.32 4.97 -18.23
C LYS A 199 -15.64 5.86 -19.43
N GLN A 200 -15.90 7.15 -19.22
CA GLN A 200 -16.22 8.11 -20.28
C GLN A 200 -14.95 8.72 -20.90
N GLU A 201 -13.79 8.51 -20.27
CA GLU A 201 -12.50 9.02 -20.73
C GLU A 201 -11.90 8.11 -21.81
N SER A 202 -11.96 8.54 -23.06
CA SER A 202 -11.43 7.78 -24.21
C SER A 202 -9.91 7.87 -24.38
N LYS A 203 -9.28 8.87 -23.77
CA LYS A 203 -7.84 9.15 -23.86
C LYS A 203 -7.07 8.86 -22.57
N VAL A 204 -7.75 8.36 -21.53
CA VAL A 204 -7.14 8.15 -20.22
C VAL A 204 -7.39 6.75 -19.72
N ILE A 205 -6.30 6.04 -19.45
CA ILE A 205 -6.29 4.72 -18.84
C ILE A 205 -6.02 4.90 -17.36
N PHE A 206 -7.03 4.69 -16.54
CA PHE A 206 -6.89 4.67 -15.09
C PHE A 206 -6.38 3.31 -14.63
N GLY A 207 -5.31 3.30 -13.82
CA GLY A 207 -4.73 2.08 -13.27
C GLY A 207 -3.91 2.38 -12.03
N GLY A 208 -3.47 1.35 -11.31
CA GLY A 208 -2.75 1.58 -10.06
C GLY A 208 -3.66 1.58 -8.84
N ARG A 209 -3.02 1.49 -7.68
CA ARG A 209 -3.69 1.44 -6.37
C ARG A 209 -4.57 2.66 -6.08
N LEU A 210 -4.13 3.86 -6.48
CA LEU A 210 -4.82 5.11 -6.20
C LEU A 210 -5.99 5.32 -7.16
N ALA A 211 -5.76 5.16 -8.47
CA ALA A 211 -6.80 5.38 -9.47
C ALA A 211 -7.91 4.32 -9.40
N GLU A 212 -7.58 3.09 -8.99
CA GLU A 212 -8.54 2.01 -8.81
C GLU A 212 -9.08 1.89 -7.38
N TYR A 213 -8.68 2.80 -6.47
CA TYR A 213 -9.04 2.79 -5.06
C TYR A 213 -8.96 1.39 -4.41
N LYS A 214 -7.84 0.71 -4.63
CA LYS A 214 -7.70 -0.69 -4.29
C LYS A 214 -6.35 -1.00 -3.68
N TYR A 215 -6.36 -1.82 -2.64
CA TYR A 215 -5.14 -2.33 -2.04
C TYR A 215 -4.59 -3.45 -2.92
N TYR A 216 -3.42 -3.22 -3.51
CA TYR A 216 -2.71 -4.17 -4.36
C TYR A 216 -1.34 -4.49 -3.79
N ASP A 217 -0.97 -5.76 -3.85
CA ASP A 217 0.43 -6.19 -3.74
C ASP A 217 1.16 -5.94 -5.07
N MET A 218 2.50 -5.89 -5.03
CA MET A 218 3.33 -5.56 -6.20
C MET A 218 3.07 -6.48 -7.40
N HIS A 219 2.97 -7.79 -7.19
CA HIS A 219 2.72 -8.74 -8.29
C HIS A 219 1.32 -8.55 -8.90
N GLN A 220 0.32 -8.18 -8.09
CA GLN A 220 -1.04 -7.94 -8.57
C GLN A 220 -1.10 -6.69 -9.44
N ILE A 221 -0.40 -5.62 -9.05
CA ILE A 221 -0.40 -4.40 -9.85
C ILE A 221 0.41 -4.54 -11.14
N ILE A 222 1.52 -5.29 -11.12
CA ILE A 222 2.25 -5.67 -12.34
C ILE A 222 1.32 -6.46 -13.28
N GLY A 223 0.62 -7.47 -12.77
CA GLY A 223 -0.35 -8.23 -13.56
C GLY A 223 -1.50 -7.37 -14.11
N SER A 224 -2.03 -6.43 -13.32
CA SER A 224 -3.05 -5.47 -13.75
C SER A 224 -2.54 -4.58 -14.88
N ALA A 225 -1.31 -4.05 -14.77
CA ALA A 225 -0.69 -3.21 -15.79
C ALA A 225 -0.49 -3.99 -17.10
N LEU A 226 0.06 -5.20 -17.04
CA LEU A 226 0.26 -6.05 -18.22
C LEU A 226 -1.06 -6.39 -18.92
N LYS A 227 -2.12 -6.68 -18.14
CA LYS A 227 -3.45 -6.89 -18.69
C LYS A 227 -3.99 -5.64 -19.39
N LYS A 228 -3.84 -4.46 -18.80
CA LYS A 228 -4.29 -3.19 -19.43
C LYS A 228 -3.55 -2.89 -20.73
N VAL A 229 -2.24 -3.13 -20.77
CA VAL A 229 -1.45 -2.99 -22.00
C VAL A 229 -2.00 -3.93 -23.08
N LYS A 230 -2.18 -5.21 -22.74
CA LYS A 230 -2.73 -6.21 -23.65
C LYS A 230 -4.12 -5.82 -24.20
N ASP A 231 -5.03 -5.44 -23.30
CA ASP A 231 -6.40 -5.03 -23.66
C ASP A 231 -6.39 -3.76 -24.54
N HIS A 232 -5.49 -2.81 -24.28
CA HIS A 232 -5.42 -1.55 -25.03
C HIS A 232 -4.87 -1.74 -26.45
N PHE A 233 -3.82 -2.54 -26.61
CA PHE A 233 -3.22 -2.81 -27.92
C PHE A 233 -3.86 -3.96 -28.68
N SER A 234 -4.88 -4.62 -28.10
CA SER A 234 -5.60 -5.76 -28.70
C SER A 234 -4.70 -6.95 -29.05
N GLU A 235 -3.68 -7.21 -28.21
CA GLU A 235 -2.81 -8.40 -28.30
C GLU A 235 -3.33 -9.58 -27.45
#